data_AF-A0A3N9UBB7-F1
#
_entry.id   AF-A0A3N9UBB7-F1
#
_cell.length_a   1.000
_cell.length_b   1.000
_cell.length_c   1.000
_cell.angle_alpha   90.00
_cell.angle_beta   90.00
_cell.angle_gamma   90.00
#
_symmetry.space_group_name_H-M   'P 1'
#
loop_
_entity.id
_entity.type
_entity.pdbx_description
1 polymer ?
#
loop_
_entity_poly.entity_id
_entity_poly.type
_entity_poly.pdbx_seq_one_letter_code
_entity_poly.pdbx_strand_id
1 'polypeptide(L)'
;MVLKRTVIIGGGEAANYVFHELTNRTGSEYQIIGLLDDSPHVKLDRAPRLGGLDQLETIVKDEAITCVLLAIPSLEYAKRAQILDICIALQIETQVLPALQDIFAGKAKIEMRPVAYQDIIERDEFELDYQDVARMVKNKTILVTGAGGSIGSEITRQIMRGKPEKLILLGHGEASIYNIHRELRKAYSHVALVPCIADIQNKERLEAVFEEYRPDIVYHAAAHKHVPLMEQNSTEAIANNAQGTWNLAAVADAHSVDKFVMISTDKAVKPTTVMGAAKRIAEKIVQLFNQTSQTNFCVVRFGNVLGSRGSVVPLFHGQICNNEPVTLTHPDMERYFMTIPEASKLVIQASMLTSGGEIFVLDMGDPIKILDVIYKLIDLTGRRRETVSIEFIGIRKGEKVQEELFENHEKNPVQIFDKIFVGEGNPHPAELVGIQMLLDIYMGLTDEERKKRLFELVELDWRYEKI
;
A
#
# COMPACT_ATOMS: atom_id res chain seq x y z
N MET A 1 -5.77 -21.01 34.37
CA MET A 1 -5.80 -20.53 32.97
C MET A 1 -6.62 -21.54 32.20
N VAL A 2 -7.72 -21.15 31.56
CA VAL A 2 -8.48 -22.07 30.70
C VAL A 2 -7.72 -22.17 29.39
N LEU A 3 -7.24 -23.36 29.03
CA LEU A 3 -6.49 -23.56 27.79
C LEU A 3 -7.46 -23.55 26.60
N LYS A 4 -7.07 -22.89 25.51
CA LYS A 4 -7.80 -22.90 24.25
C LYS A 4 -7.68 -24.29 23.63
N ARG A 5 -8.80 -24.96 23.37
CA ARG A 5 -8.81 -26.26 22.68
C ARG A 5 -8.58 -26.01 21.20
N THR A 6 -7.47 -26.50 20.68
CA THR A 6 -6.94 -26.07 19.39
C THR A 6 -6.79 -27.22 18.43
N VAL A 7 -7.28 -27.04 17.20
CA VAL A 7 -6.98 -27.94 16.07
C VAL A 7 -6.01 -27.25 15.10
N ILE A 8 -5.04 -27.99 14.59
CA ILE A 8 -4.09 -27.48 13.58
C ILE A 8 -4.55 -27.95 12.21
N ILE A 9 -4.73 -27.02 11.27
CA ILE A 9 -5.02 -27.33 9.88
C ILE A 9 -3.70 -27.38 9.11
N GLY A 10 -3.41 -28.53 8.51
CA GLY A 10 -2.15 -28.87 7.88
C GLY A 10 -1.27 -29.76 8.74
N GLY A 11 -0.60 -30.73 8.12
CA GLY A 11 0.37 -31.62 8.77
C GLY A 11 1.77 -31.59 8.16
N GLY A 12 2.09 -30.55 7.40
CA GLY A 12 3.42 -30.33 6.80
C GLY A 12 4.48 -29.83 7.79
N GLU A 13 5.62 -29.38 7.27
CA GLU A 13 6.75 -28.90 8.09
C GLU A 13 6.37 -27.67 8.95
N ALA A 14 5.60 -26.74 8.38
CA ALA A 14 5.06 -25.59 9.11
C ALA A 14 4.25 -26.00 10.35
N ALA A 15 3.35 -26.97 10.20
CA ALA A 15 2.49 -27.46 11.27
C ALA A 15 3.30 -28.16 12.38
N ASN A 16 4.26 -29.00 12.00
CA ASN A 16 5.14 -29.67 12.96
C ASN A 16 6.00 -28.67 13.74
N TYR A 17 6.54 -27.64 13.07
CA TYR A 17 7.31 -26.59 13.72
C TYR A 17 6.48 -25.83 14.76
N VAL A 18 5.28 -25.38 14.39
CA VAL A 18 4.36 -24.67 15.30
C VAL A 18 3.94 -25.54 16.46
N PHE A 19 3.63 -26.80 16.19
CA PHE A 19 3.28 -27.76 17.24
C PHE A 19 4.38 -27.83 18.30
N HIS A 20 5.64 -28.06 17.89
CA HIS A 20 6.76 -28.14 18.81
C HIS A 20 6.97 -26.85 19.61
N GLU A 21 6.84 -25.68 18.97
CA GLU A 21 6.97 -24.39 19.65
C GLU A 21 5.88 -24.20 20.71
N LEU A 22 4.63 -24.55 20.39
CA LEU A 22 3.49 -24.37 21.29
C LEU A 22 3.48 -25.39 22.44
N THR A 23 3.96 -26.61 22.21
CA THR A 23 4.01 -27.65 23.26
C THR A 23 5.21 -27.52 24.18
N ASN A 24 6.35 -27.01 23.70
CA ASN A 24 7.57 -26.90 24.50
C ASN A 24 7.64 -25.61 25.34
N ARG A 25 6.71 -24.68 25.14
CA ARG A 25 6.68 -23.39 25.83
C ARG A 25 5.95 -23.48 27.17
N THR A 26 6.66 -23.23 28.26
CA THR A 26 6.07 -23.12 29.60
C THR A 26 5.06 -21.97 29.63
N GLY A 27 3.80 -22.25 29.97
CA GLY A 27 2.72 -21.26 30.01
C GLY A 27 2.00 -21.04 28.68
N SER A 28 2.08 -21.98 27.73
CA SER A 28 1.26 -21.94 26.51
C SER A 28 -0.23 -21.93 26.85
N GLU A 29 -0.99 -21.06 26.18
CA GLU A 29 -2.45 -20.97 26.32
C GLU A 29 -3.20 -21.99 25.45
N TYR A 30 -2.48 -22.77 24.63
CA TYR A 30 -3.05 -23.67 23.62
C TYR A 30 -2.97 -25.13 24.08
N GLN A 31 -4.09 -25.84 23.94
CA GLN A 31 -4.19 -27.29 24.10
C GLN A 31 -4.46 -27.90 22.73
N ILE A 32 -3.44 -28.46 22.09
CA ILE A 32 -3.59 -29.09 20.78
C ILE A 32 -4.36 -30.42 20.92
N ILE A 33 -5.53 -30.50 20.28
CA ILE A 33 -6.42 -31.67 20.29
C ILE A 33 -6.07 -32.62 19.13
N GLY A 34 -5.64 -32.09 18.00
CA GLY A 34 -5.27 -32.88 16.84
C GLY A 34 -5.02 -32.02 15.59
N LEU A 35 -4.85 -32.69 14.46
CA LEU A 35 -4.67 -32.05 13.16
C LEU A 35 -5.77 -32.44 12.16
N LEU A 36 -6.02 -31.53 11.22
CA LEU A 36 -6.90 -31.70 10.05
C LEU A 36 -6.07 -31.55 8.78
N ASP A 37 -6.10 -32.55 7.89
CA ASP A 37 -5.39 -32.51 6.62
C ASP A 37 -6.00 -33.51 5.63
N ASP A 38 -6.17 -33.10 4.38
CA ASP A 38 -6.72 -33.95 3.31
C ASP A 38 -5.78 -35.13 2.98
N SER A 39 -4.48 -34.99 3.23
CA SER A 39 -3.50 -36.06 3.07
C SER A 39 -3.58 -37.06 4.24
N PRO A 40 -3.75 -38.37 3.97
CA PRO A 40 -3.73 -39.39 5.02
C PRO A 40 -2.31 -39.69 5.53
N HIS A 41 -1.28 -39.17 4.86
CA HIS A 41 0.12 -39.49 5.15
C HIS A 41 0.79 -38.52 6.11
N VAL A 42 0.18 -37.38 6.39
CA VAL A 42 0.74 -36.41 7.32
C VAL A 42 0.52 -36.84 8.76
N LYS A 43 1.51 -36.54 9.61
CA LYS A 43 1.47 -36.81 11.04
C LYS A 43 2.06 -35.61 11.77
N LEU A 44 1.42 -35.20 12.85
CA LEU A 44 2.04 -34.39 13.88
C LEU A 44 2.60 -35.31 14.95
N ASP A 45 3.74 -34.94 15.52
CA ASP A 45 4.23 -35.63 16.71
C ASP A 45 3.19 -35.50 17.85
N ARG A 46 2.82 -36.59 18.53
CA ARG A 46 1.93 -36.60 19.72
C ARG A 46 0.51 -35.99 19.57
N ALA A 47 0.04 -35.68 18.36
CA ALA A 47 -1.33 -35.23 18.10
C ALA A 47 -1.99 -36.09 17.01
N PRO A 48 -3.21 -36.62 17.23
CA PRO A 48 -3.88 -37.48 16.24
C PRO A 48 -4.36 -36.67 15.02
N ARG A 49 -4.44 -37.33 13.86
CA ARG A 49 -5.23 -36.83 12.73
C ARG A 49 -6.70 -37.09 13.00
N LEU A 50 -7.48 -36.01 13.08
CA LEU A 50 -8.91 -36.05 13.38
C LEU A 50 -9.74 -36.27 12.10
N GLY A 51 -9.25 -35.82 10.94
CA GLY A 51 -9.99 -35.88 9.69
C GLY A 51 -9.38 -35.07 8.54
N GLY A 52 -10.13 -34.95 7.45
CA GLY A 52 -9.89 -34.01 6.35
C GLY A 52 -10.53 -32.64 6.59
N LEU A 53 -10.28 -31.67 5.70
CA LEU A 53 -10.84 -30.32 5.81
C LEU A 53 -12.37 -30.30 5.70
N ASP A 54 -12.95 -31.25 4.97
CA ASP A 54 -14.38 -31.48 4.82
C ASP A 54 -15.08 -31.81 6.16
N GLN A 55 -14.32 -32.29 7.15
CA GLN A 55 -14.82 -32.65 8.48
C GLN A 55 -14.61 -31.54 9.52
N LEU A 56 -14.05 -30.38 9.12
CA LEU A 56 -13.73 -29.27 10.02
C LEU A 56 -14.94 -28.86 10.87
N GLU A 57 -16.12 -28.71 10.26
CA GLU A 57 -17.32 -28.27 10.96
C GLU A 57 -17.77 -29.26 12.04
N THR A 58 -17.74 -30.56 11.72
CA THR A 58 -18.12 -31.63 12.64
C THR A 58 -17.13 -31.73 13.80
N ILE A 59 -15.84 -31.74 13.49
CA ILE A 59 -14.76 -31.89 14.49
C ILE A 59 -14.73 -30.70 15.46
N VAL A 60 -14.96 -29.49 14.95
CA VAL A 60 -15.08 -28.30 15.81
C VAL A 60 -16.13 -28.49 16.89
N LYS A 61 -17.31 -29.00 16.51
CA LYS A 61 -18.46 -29.15 17.40
C LYS A 61 -18.24 -30.30 18.36
N ASP A 62 -17.84 -31.46 17.84
CA ASP A 62 -17.69 -32.70 18.61
C ASP A 62 -16.56 -32.61 19.64
N GLU A 63 -15.44 -31.99 19.26
CA GLU A 63 -14.27 -31.83 20.11
C GLU A 63 -14.27 -30.52 20.90
N ALA A 64 -15.34 -29.72 20.84
CA ALA A 64 -15.44 -28.42 21.50
C ALA A 64 -14.20 -27.52 21.26
N ILE A 65 -13.80 -27.41 19.99
CA ILE A 65 -12.64 -26.62 19.58
C ILE A 65 -12.96 -25.14 19.75
N THR A 66 -12.08 -24.40 20.43
CA THR A 66 -12.21 -22.97 20.65
C THR A 66 -11.18 -22.16 19.86
N CYS A 67 -10.24 -22.83 19.19
CA CYS A 67 -9.24 -22.18 18.35
C CYS A 67 -8.82 -23.06 17.16
N VAL A 68 -8.68 -22.46 15.98
CA VAL A 68 -8.13 -23.11 14.77
C VAL A 68 -6.80 -22.46 14.42
N LEU A 69 -5.77 -23.27 14.19
CA LEU A 69 -4.46 -22.82 13.71
C LEU A 69 -4.26 -23.26 12.25
N LEU A 70 -4.33 -22.34 11.30
CA LEU A 70 -4.05 -22.63 9.90
C LEU A 70 -2.53 -22.62 9.64
N ALA A 71 -1.95 -23.80 9.50
CA ALA A 71 -0.51 -24.03 9.36
C ALA A 71 -0.13 -24.57 7.97
N ILE A 72 -0.78 -24.05 6.92
CA ILE A 72 -0.44 -24.32 5.52
C ILE A 72 -0.16 -22.98 4.81
N PRO A 73 1.05 -22.40 4.96
CA PRO A 73 1.35 -21.07 4.40
C PRO A 73 1.33 -21.04 2.86
N SER A 74 1.47 -22.19 2.21
CA SER A 74 1.45 -22.37 0.76
C SER A 74 0.06 -22.69 0.21
N LEU A 75 -0.99 -22.62 1.03
CA LEU A 75 -2.35 -22.98 0.61
C LEU A 75 -2.87 -21.97 -0.41
N GLU A 76 -3.46 -22.48 -1.50
CA GLU A 76 -4.13 -21.64 -2.50
C GLU A 76 -5.22 -20.79 -1.85
N TYR A 77 -5.34 -19.54 -2.31
CA TYR A 77 -6.24 -18.55 -1.72
C TYR A 77 -7.69 -19.04 -1.64
N ALA A 78 -8.23 -19.63 -2.72
CA ALA A 78 -9.60 -20.11 -2.76
C ALA A 78 -9.90 -21.15 -1.65
N LYS A 79 -8.96 -22.07 -1.40
CA LYS A 79 -9.06 -23.04 -0.30
C LYS A 79 -8.88 -22.40 1.07
N ARG A 80 -7.94 -21.46 1.20
CA ARG A 80 -7.74 -20.71 2.45
C ARG A 80 -8.99 -19.92 2.83
N ALA A 81 -9.58 -19.20 1.88
CA ALA A 81 -10.83 -18.45 2.06
C ALA A 81 -11.96 -19.38 2.50
N GLN A 82 -12.16 -20.52 1.82
CA GLN A 82 -13.16 -21.52 2.22
C GLN A 82 -12.99 -22.00 3.67
N ILE A 83 -11.75 -22.28 4.11
CA ILE A 83 -11.47 -22.69 5.48
C ILE A 83 -11.79 -21.57 6.47
N LEU A 84 -11.36 -20.34 6.17
CA LEU A 84 -11.64 -19.18 7.00
C LEU A 84 -13.15 -18.91 7.09
N ASP A 85 -13.88 -19.01 5.99
CA ASP A 85 -15.34 -18.86 5.95
C ASP A 85 -16.05 -19.88 6.86
N ILE A 86 -15.59 -21.14 6.84
CA ILE A 86 -16.10 -22.18 7.74
C ILE A 86 -15.80 -21.82 9.20
N CYS A 87 -14.57 -21.40 9.51
CA CYS A 87 -14.20 -21.01 10.88
C CYS A 87 -14.97 -19.77 11.38
N ILE A 88 -15.22 -18.80 10.49
CA ILE A 88 -16.03 -17.60 10.73
C ILE A 88 -17.49 -18.00 11.00
N ALA A 89 -18.08 -18.85 10.15
CA ALA A 89 -19.45 -19.34 10.33
C ALA A 89 -19.62 -20.08 11.66
N LEU A 90 -18.56 -20.77 12.10
CA LEU A 90 -18.50 -21.47 13.39
C LEU A 90 -18.12 -20.59 14.58
N GLN A 91 -17.79 -19.31 14.36
CA GLN A 91 -17.39 -18.34 15.39
C GLN A 91 -16.18 -18.81 16.22
N ILE A 92 -15.19 -19.42 15.58
CA ILE A 92 -13.98 -19.90 16.25
C ILE A 92 -12.84 -18.92 16.06
N GLU A 93 -12.09 -18.67 17.13
CA GLU A 93 -10.84 -17.92 17.05
C GLU A 93 -9.87 -18.62 16.08
N THR A 94 -9.53 -17.95 14.99
CA THR A 94 -8.66 -18.50 13.95
C THR A 94 -7.37 -17.71 13.88
N GLN A 95 -6.24 -18.41 13.92
CA GLN A 95 -4.92 -17.81 13.75
C GLN A 95 -4.21 -18.45 12.58
N VAL A 96 -3.54 -17.63 11.77
CA VAL A 96 -2.86 -18.08 10.56
C VAL A 96 -1.35 -17.97 10.75
N LEU A 97 -0.64 -19.00 10.30
CA LEU A 97 0.82 -18.98 10.31
C LEU A 97 1.36 -18.11 9.16
N PRO A 98 2.33 -17.20 9.41
CA PRO A 98 3.00 -16.46 8.33
C PRO A 98 3.82 -17.39 7.41
N ALA A 99 4.28 -16.85 6.28
CA ALA A 99 5.09 -17.57 5.31
C ALA A 99 6.37 -18.16 5.94
N LEU A 100 6.77 -19.37 5.54
CA LEU A 100 7.94 -20.10 6.06
C LEU A 100 9.25 -19.28 5.96
N GLN A 101 9.36 -18.41 4.95
CA GLN A 101 10.52 -17.56 4.70
C GLN A 101 10.76 -16.56 5.86
N ASP A 102 9.70 -16.10 6.51
CA ASP A 102 9.74 -15.18 7.66
C ASP A 102 10.13 -15.89 8.97
N ILE A 103 9.90 -17.21 9.03
CA ILE A 103 10.16 -18.07 10.19
C ILE A 103 11.64 -18.49 10.24
N PHE A 104 12.22 -18.84 9.09
CA PHE A 104 13.62 -19.31 9.01
C PHE A 104 14.68 -18.19 9.04
N ALA A 105 14.28 -16.92 9.04
CA ALA A 105 15.19 -15.77 9.20
C ALA A 105 15.76 -15.58 10.62
N GLY A 106 15.49 -16.52 11.55
CA GLY A 106 16.27 -16.73 12.78
C GLY A 106 16.14 -15.70 13.90
N LYS A 107 15.23 -14.70 13.79
CA LYS A 107 14.97 -13.72 14.87
C LYS A 107 13.52 -13.20 14.88
N ALA A 108 12.55 -14.06 15.14
CA ALA A 108 11.22 -13.63 15.58
C ALA A 108 10.55 -14.71 16.44
N LYS A 109 9.89 -14.31 17.54
CA LYS A 109 8.87 -15.16 18.18
C LYS A 109 7.84 -15.52 17.10
N ILE A 110 7.33 -16.76 17.10
CA ILE A 110 6.12 -17.08 16.33
C ILE A 110 4.99 -16.21 16.89
N GLU A 111 4.73 -15.08 16.23
CA GLU A 111 3.53 -14.30 16.45
C GLU A 111 2.48 -14.85 15.50
N MET A 112 1.61 -15.73 16.02
CA MET A 112 0.39 -16.10 15.35
C MET A 112 -0.44 -14.82 15.18
N ARG A 113 -0.83 -14.53 13.94
CA ARG A 113 -1.52 -13.27 13.63
C ARG A 113 -3.02 -13.54 13.43
N PRO A 114 -3.90 -12.63 13.89
CA PRO A 114 -5.26 -12.60 13.40
C PRO A 114 -5.27 -12.42 11.88
N VAL A 115 -6.41 -12.74 11.25
CA VAL A 115 -6.59 -12.65 9.80
C VAL A 115 -6.15 -11.28 9.28
N ALA A 116 -5.32 -11.27 8.24
CA ALA A 116 -4.64 -10.06 7.79
C ALA A 116 -5.58 -9.20 6.92
N TYR A 117 -5.36 -7.89 6.87
CA TYR A 117 -6.13 -7.01 5.97
C TYR A 117 -6.10 -7.47 4.50
N GLN A 118 -5.06 -8.18 4.11
CA GLN A 118 -4.90 -8.75 2.76
C GLN A 118 -5.99 -9.77 2.42
N ASP A 119 -6.56 -10.45 3.42
CA ASP A 119 -7.63 -11.43 3.25
C ASP A 119 -9.01 -10.76 2.95
N ILE A 120 -9.07 -9.42 2.91
CA ILE A 120 -10.29 -8.67 2.57
C ILE A 120 -10.54 -8.68 1.04
N ILE A 121 -9.49 -8.79 0.23
CA ILE A 121 -9.57 -8.69 -1.24
C ILE A 121 -9.30 -10.04 -1.86
N GLU A 122 -10.13 -10.40 -2.83
CA GLU A 122 -10.00 -11.61 -3.63
C GLU A 122 -9.20 -11.31 -4.90
N ARG A 123 -7.90 -11.07 -4.77
CA ARG A 123 -7.02 -10.74 -5.90
C ARG A 123 -5.65 -11.39 -5.77
N ASP A 124 -5.15 -11.93 -6.89
CA ASP A 124 -3.81 -12.49 -6.97
C ASP A 124 -2.75 -11.40 -6.84
N GLU A 125 -1.74 -11.59 -5.98
CA GLU A 125 -0.63 -10.66 -5.87
C GLU A 125 0.27 -10.73 -7.11
N PHE A 126 0.72 -9.57 -7.58
CA PHE A 126 1.79 -9.49 -8.57
C PHE A 126 3.11 -9.94 -7.95
N GLU A 127 3.87 -10.77 -8.68
CA GLU A 127 5.22 -11.18 -8.31
C GLU A 127 6.27 -10.45 -9.14
N LEU A 128 7.26 -9.89 -8.44
CA LEU A 128 8.31 -9.10 -9.05
C LEU A 128 9.51 -9.99 -9.37
N ASP A 129 10.06 -9.88 -10.58
CA ASP A 129 11.32 -10.56 -10.91
C ASP A 129 12.50 -9.82 -10.25
N TYR A 130 13.01 -10.38 -9.14
CA TYR A 130 14.13 -9.78 -8.42
C TYR A 130 15.46 -9.86 -9.17
N GLN A 131 15.60 -10.68 -10.21
CA GLN A 131 16.76 -10.62 -11.09
C GLN A 131 16.75 -9.32 -11.88
N ASP A 132 15.58 -8.89 -12.35
CA ASP A 132 15.40 -7.64 -13.10
C ASP A 132 15.61 -6.43 -12.20
N VAL A 133 15.04 -6.46 -11.00
CA VAL A 133 15.28 -5.44 -9.97
C VAL A 133 16.78 -5.34 -9.66
N ALA A 134 17.45 -6.48 -9.44
CA ALA A 134 18.88 -6.49 -9.16
C ALA A 134 19.68 -5.90 -10.33
N ARG A 135 19.32 -6.19 -11.59
CA ARG A 135 19.96 -5.57 -12.77
C ARG A 135 19.75 -4.06 -12.81
N MET A 136 18.54 -3.59 -12.52
CA MET A 136 18.22 -2.16 -12.52
C MET A 136 18.98 -1.38 -11.45
N VAL A 137 19.11 -1.92 -10.23
CA VAL A 137 19.66 -1.18 -9.08
C VAL A 137 21.13 -1.46 -8.78
N LYS A 138 21.76 -2.40 -9.49
CA LYS A 138 23.16 -2.77 -9.30
C LYS A 138 24.09 -1.56 -9.46
N ASN A 139 24.96 -1.33 -8.47
CA ASN A 139 25.91 -0.21 -8.44
C ASN A 139 25.24 1.16 -8.58
N LYS A 140 23.95 1.26 -8.19
CA LYS A 140 23.20 2.51 -8.20
C LYS A 140 22.92 2.99 -6.79
N THR A 141 22.86 4.32 -6.65
CA THR A 141 22.32 5.02 -5.50
C THR A 141 20.84 5.30 -5.73
N ILE A 142 19.99 4.77 -4.86
CA ILE A 142 18.53 4.94 -4.94
C ILE A 142 18.07 5.91 -3.84
N LEU A 143 17.25 6.89 -4.19
CA LEU A 143 16.60 7.80 -3.24
C LEU A 143 15.10 7.49 -3.17
N VAL A 144 14.58 7.29 -1.96
CA VAL A 144 13.14 7.20 -1.74
C VAL A 144 12.71 8.35 -0.82
N THR A 145 11.84 9.23 -1.31
CA THR A 145 11.23 10.28 -0.49
C THR A 145 9.94 9.78 0.13
N GLY A 146 9.61 10.22 1.35
CA GLY A 146 8.52 9.64 2.11
C GLY A 146 8.83 8.20 2.53
N ALA A 147 10.12 7.87 2.70
CA ALA A 147 10.60 6.50 2.96
C ALA A 147 10.02 5.88 4.24
N GLY A 148 9.57 6.68 5.21
CA GLY A 148 8.91 6.20 6.42
C GLY A 148 7.39 6.00 6.29
N GLY A 149 6.78 6.35 5.16
CA GLY A 149 5.35 6.19 4.87
C GLY A 149 4.98 4.78 4.41
N SER A 150 3.69 4.47 4.30
CA SER A 150 3.23 3.11 3.92
C SER A 150 3.86 2.61 2.61
N ILE A 151 3.73 3.37 1.52
CA ILE A 151 4.26 2.98 0.20
C ILE A 151 5.79 3.13 0.16
N GLY A 152 6.34 4.28 0.59
CA GLY A 152 7.78 4.51 0.58
C GLY A 152 8.57 3.47 1.39
N SER A 153 8.05 3.05 2.54
CA SER A 153 8.70 2.00 3.35
C SER A 153 8.67 0.64 2.67
N GLU A 154 7.64 0.34 1.89
CA GLU A 154 7.57 -0.93 1.17
C GLU A 154 8.45 -0.91 -0.08
N ILE A 155 8.46 0.19 -0.84
CA ILE A 155 9.41 0.38 -1.95
C ILE A 155 10.84 0.18 -1.46
N THR A 156 11.21 0.74 -0.31
CA THR A 156 12.57 0.55 0.26
C THR A 156 12.84 -0.93 0.57
N ARG A 157 11.91 -1.67 1.18
CA ARG A 157 12.05 -3.13 1.39
C ARG A 157 12.26 -3.90 0.08
N GLN A 158 11.45 -3.59 -0.94
CA GLN A 158 11.50 -4.29 -2.22
C GLN A 158 12.80 -4.00 -2.99
N ILE A 159 13.26 -2.73 -2.99
CA ILE A 159 14.53 -2.33 -3.60
C ILE A 159 15.72 -2.99 -2.92
N MET A 160 15.72 -3.12 -1.58
CA MET A 160 16.81 -3.75 -0.84
C MET A 160 17.07 -5.21 -1.24
N ARG A 161 16.03 -5.93 -1.70
CA ARG A 161 16.18 -7.29 -2.25
C ARG A 161 17.03 -7.34 -3.52
N GLY A 162 17.01 -6.25 -4.31
CA GLY A 162 17.86 -6.07 -5.48
C GLY A 162 19.32 -5.70 -5.15
N LYS A 163 19.65 -5.44 -3.88
CA LYS A 163 21.00 -5.12 -3.38
C LYS A 163 21.63 -3.91 -4.11
N PRO A 164 21.02 -2.71 -4.00
CA PRO A 164 21.64 -1.49 -4.53
C PRO A 164 22.98 -1.22 -3.82
N GLU A 165 23.80 -0.36 -4.40
CA GLU A 165 25.01 0.10 -3.71
C GLU A 165 24.64 0.94 -2.48
N LYS A 166 23.69 1.86 -2.67
CA LYS A 166 23.26 2.79 -1.64
C LYS A 166 21.76 3.03 -1.71
N LEU A 167 21.11 3.11 -0.55
CA LEU A 167 19.72 3.51 -0.42
C LEU A 167 19.60 4.68 0.55
N ILE A 168 19.04 5.79 0.07
CA ILE A 168 18.79 7.00 0.84
C ILE A 168 17.31 7.03 1.24
N LEU A 169 17.06 7.09 2.53
CA LEU A 169 15.73 7.13 3.13
C LEU A 169 15.41 8.59 3.50
N LEU A 170 14.75 9.31 2.61
CA LEU A 170 14.42 10.72 2.82
C LEU A 170 13.00 10.90 3.37
N GLY A 171 12.87 11.67 4.46
CA GLY A 171 11.57 12.13 4.94
C GLY A 171 11.66 13.09 6.11
N HIS A 172 10.63 13.90 6.30
CA HIS A 172 10.57 14.90 7.36
C HIS A 172 10.26 14.29 8.75
N GLY A 173 9.54 13.16 8.79
CA GLY A 173 9.14 12.50 10.04
C GLY A 173 10.24 11.65 10.65
N GLU A 174 10.98 12.18 11.62
CA GLU A 174 12.10 11.51 12.30
C GLU A 174 11.78 10.08 12.75
N ALA A 175 10.71 9.90 13.54
CA ALA A 175 10.33 8.58 14.06
C ALA A 175 10.05 7.56 12.94
N SER A 176 9.43 8.03 11.85
CA SER A 176 9.11 7.15 10.72
C SER A 176 10.36 6.70 9.97
N ILE A 177 11.34 7.59 9.78
CA ILE A 177 12.62 7.29 9.15
C ILE A 177 13.49 6.41 10.05
N TYR A 178 13.54 6.70 11.35
CA TYR A 178 14.25 5.88 12.33
C TYR A 178 13.76 4.43 12.30
N ASN A 179 12.45 4.21 12.28
CA ASN A 179 11.86 2.87 12.29
C ASN A 179 12.25 2.06 11.05
N ILE A 180 12.06 2.63 9.84
CA ILE A 180 12.41 1.92 8.60
C ILE A 180 13.93 1.73 8.46
N HIS A 181 14.73 2.72 8.88
CA HIS A 181 16.19 2.60 8.88
C HIS A 181 16.66 1.47 9.79
N ARG A 182 16.14 1.40 11.03
CA ARG A 182 16.46 0.33 11.99
C ARG A 182 16.04 -1.04 11.46
N GLU A 183 14.87 -1.13 10.85
CA GLU A 183 14.34 -2.35 10.23
C GLU A 183 15.28 -2.87 9.14
N LEU A 184 15.58 -2.05 8.13
CA LEU A 184 16.39 -2.44 6.98
C LEU A 184 17.85 -2.71 7.36
N ARG A 185 18.43 -1.89 8.25
CA ARG A 185 19.83 -2.08 8.70
C ARG A 185 20.04 -3.43 9.40
N LYS A 186 19.03 -3.94 10.09
CA LYS A 186 19.08 -5.26 10.74
C LYS A 186 19.10 -6.40 9.71
N ALA A 187 18.40 -6.24 8.59
CA ALA A 187 18.25 -7.26 7.56
C ALA A 187 19.34 -7.21 6.46
N TYR A 188 19.92 -6.04 6.19
CA TYR A 188 20.82 -5.81 5.05
C TYR A 188 22.07 -5.03 5.45
N SER A 189 23.04 -5.71 6.05
CA SER A 189 24.29 -5.08 6.53
C SER A 189 25.28 -4.68 5.41
N HIS A 190 25.05 -5.12 4.18
CA HIS A 190 25.96 -4.95 3.04
C HIS A 190 25.60 -3.78 2.11
N VAL A 191 24.42 -3.18 2.27
CA VAL A 191 23.98 -2.02 1.49
C VAL A 191 24.27 -0.74 2.29
N ALA A 192 24.83 0.28 1.66
CA ALA A 192 25.01 1.58 2.31
C ALA A 192 23.64 2.25 2.52
N LEU A 193 23.17 2.28 3.76
CA LEU A 193 21.85 2.81 4.11
C LEU A 193 21.98 4.18 4.79
N VAL A 194 21.39 5.21 4.19
CA VAL A 194 21.51 6.60 4.64
C VAL A 194 20.15 7.15 5.08
N PRO A 195 19.90 7.38 6.39
CA PRO A 195 18.71 8.08 6.84
C PRO A 195 18.89 9.59 6.63
N CYS A 196 17.96 10.23 5.91
CA CYS A 196 18.00 11.66 5.62
C CYS A 196 16.73 12.34 6.13
N ILE A 197 16.88 13.21 7.15
CA ILE A 197 15.80 14.08 7.59
C ILE A 197 15.83 15.34 6.75
N ALA A 198 14.81 15.48 5.89
CA ALA A 198 14.62 16.63 5.01
C ALA A 198 13.15 16.78 4.65
N ASP A 199 12.73 18.02 4.44
CA ASP A 199 11.43 18.36 3.86
C ASP A 199 11.61 18.63 2.36
N ILE A 200 10.72 18.10 1.54
CA ILE A 200 10.75 18.29 0.08
C ILE A 200 10.42 19.74 -0.32
N GLN A 201 9.82 20.51 0.60
CA GLN A 201 9.57 21.94 0.42
C GLN A 201 10.86 22.77 0.51
N ASN A 202 11.92 22.25 1.14
CA ASN A 202 13.20 22.94 1.29
C ASN A 202 14.16 22.58 0.14
N LYS A 203 14.18 23.42 -0.89
CA LYS A 203 14.95 23.16 -2.11
C LYS A 203 16.46 23.13 -1.84
N GLU A 204 16.98 24.05 -1.05
CA GLU A 204 18.42 24.12 -0.72
C GLU A 204 18.88 22.85 0.00
N ARG A 205 18.04 22.30 0.88
CA ARG A 205 18.32 21.03 1.56
C ARG A 205 18.33 19.87 0.58
N LEU A 206 17.40 19.84 -0.38
CA LEU A 206 17.37 18.82 -1.44
C LEU A 206 18.62 18.91 -2.32
N GLU A 207 19.01 20.10 -2.75
CA GLU A 207 20.24 20.33 -3.52
C GLU A 207 21.47 19.78 -2.79
N ALA A 208 21.62 20.06 -1.49
CA ALA A 208 22.71 19.51 -0.70
C ALA A 208 22.71 17.96 -0.63
N VAL A 209 21.53 17.33 -0.54
CA VAL A 209 21.40 15.86 -0.54
C VAL A 209 21.78 15.27 -1.90
N PHE A 210 21.35 15.89 -3.00
CA PHE A 210 21.65 15.41 -4.35
C PHE A 210 23.13 15.64 -4.71
N GLU A 211 23.72 16.74 -4.27
CA GLU A 211 25.15 17.02 -4.42
C GLU A 211 26.01 15.99 -3.67
N GLU A 212 25.65 15.69 -2.41
CA GLU A 212 26.39 14.75 -1.57
C GLU A 212 26.27 13.30 -2.04
N TYR A 213 25.06 12.84 -2.38
CA TYR A 213 24.81 11.42 -2.60
C TYR A 213 24.62 11.01 -4.07
N ARG A 214 24.35 11.96 -4.98
CA ARG A 214 24.20 11.73 -6.42
C ARG A 214 23.30 10.53 -6.76
N PRO A 215 21.98 10.60 -6.46
CA PRO A 215 21.07 9.49 -6.72
C PRO A 215 20.89 9.24 -8.22
N ASP A 216 20.91 7.97 -8.64
CA ASP A 216 20.62 7.55 -10.00
C ASP A 216 19.11 7.39 -10.25
N ILE A 217 18.38 6.88 -9.25
CA ILE A 217 16.93 6.65 -9.35
C ILE A 217 16.23 7.26 -8.13
N VAL A 218 15.17 8.02 -8.38
CA VAL A 218 14.34 8.65 -7.35
C VAL A 218 12.93 8.07 -7.38
N TYR A 219 12.47 7.53 -6.26
CA TYR A 219 11.06 7.20 -6.03
C TYR A 219 10.43 8.26 -5.12
N HIS A 220 9.45 8.99 -5.65
CA HIS A 220 8.79 10.07 -4.93
C HIS A 220 7.45 9.62 -4.31
N ALA A 221 7.48 9.26 -3.02
CA ALA A 221 6.31 8.81 -2.25
C ALA A 221 5.89 9.80 -1.14
N ALA A 222 6.56 10.95 -1.03
CA ALA A 222 6.21 11.99 -0.05
C ALA A 222 4.99 12.80 -0.53
N ALA A 223 3.87 12.70 0.18
CA ALA A 223 2.66 13.47 -0.11
C ALA A 223 1.74 13.56 1.12
N HIS A 224 0.93 14.62 1.17
CA HIS A 224 -0.27 14.64 1.99
C HIS A 224 -1.44 14.01 1.23
N LYS A 225 -2.09 13.02 1.85
CA LYS A 225 -3.14 12.22 1.20
C LYS A 225 -4.54 12.37 1.79
N HIS A 226 -4.67 12.98 2.96
CA HIS A 226 -5.95 13.02 3.69
C HIS A 226 -6.86 14.11 3.12
N VAL A 227 -7.82 13.72 2.29
CA VAL A 227 -8.76 14.63 1.62
C VAL A 227 -9.40 15.65 2.60
N PRO A 228 -10.02 15.25 3.73
CA PRO A 228 -10.68 16.22 4.60
C PRO A 228 -9.71 17.24 5.21
N LEU A 229 -8.49 16.81 5.56
CA LEU A 229 -7.47 17.70 6.09
C LEU A 229 -7.00 18.68 5.02
N MET A 230 -6.79 18.21 3.79
CA MET A 230 -6.29 19.04 2.70
C MET A 230 -7.34 20.00 2.14
N GLU A 231 -8.63 19.67 2.25
CA GLU A 231 -9.72 20.62 1.97
C GLU A 231 -9.69 21.83 2.91
N GLN A 232 -9.26 21.63 4.16
CA GLN A 232 -9.15 22.71 5.16
C GLN A 232 -7.77 23.38 5.16
N ASN A 233 -6.77 22.75 4.55
CA ASN A 233 -5.38 23.19 4.56
C ASN A 233 -4.84 23.23 3.11
N SER A 234 -5.48 24.04 2.26
CA SER A 234 -5.07 24.09 0.84
C SER A 234 -3.64 24.61 0.65
N THR A 235 -3.12 25.39 1.62
CA THR A 235 -1.71 25.85 1.62
C THR A 235 -0.80 24.64 1.61
N GLU A 236 -1.00 23.72 2.56
CA GLU A 236 -0.15 22.55 2.75
C GLU A 236 -0.33 21.53 1.62
N ALA A 237 -1.54 21.44 1.06
CA ALA A 237 -1.77 20.60 -0.12
C ALA A 237 -0.92 21.08 -1.31
N ILE A 238 -0.92 22.38 -1.60
CA ILE A 238 -0.11 22.97 -2.68
C ILE A 238 1.38 22.90 -2.33
N ALA A 239 1.78 23.32 -1.14
CA ALA A 239 3.17 23.37 -0.70
C ALA A 239 3.83 21.98 -0.73
N ASN A 240 3.20 20.98 -0.13
CA ASN A 240 3.79 19.66 -0.06
C ASN A 240 3.65 18.89 -1.38
N ASN A 241 2.44 18.83 -1.96
CA ASN A 241 2.21 17.95 -3.12
C ASN A 241 2.65 18.58 -4.44
N ALA A 242 2.47 19.90 -4.64
CA ALA A 242 2.83 20.56 -5.89
C ALA A 242 4.23 21.19 -5.81
N GLN A 243 4.47 22.14 -4.89
CA GLN A 243 5.78 22.80 -4.74
C GLN A 243 6.89 21.80 -4.35
N GLY A 244 6.61 20.87 -3.44
CA GLY A 244 7.56 19.82 -3.06
C GLY A 244 7.95 18.92 -4.25
N THR A 245 6.99 18.57 -5.10
CA THR A 245 7.26 17.83 -6.35
C THR A 245 8.07 18.68 -7.32
N TRP A 246 7.73 19.97 -7.49
CA TRP A 246 8.50 20.90 -8.32
C TRP A 246 9.96 20.96 -7.90
N ASN A 247 10.21 21.15 -6.60
CA ASN A 247 11.56 21.23 -6.07
C ASN A 247 12.35 19.94 -6.36
N LEU A 248 11.76 18.78 -6.09
CA LEU A 248 12.38 17.49 -6.36
C LEU A 248 12.65 17.25 -7.85
N ALA A 249 11.69 17.57 -8.72
CA ALA A 249 11.85 17.42 -10.17
C ALA A 249 12.95 18.33 -10.71
N ALA A 250 12.96 19.60 -10.28
CA ALA A 250 14.00 20.56 -10.66
C ALA A 250 15.40 20.15 -10.20
N VAL A 251 15.53 19.63 -8.97
CA VAL A 251 16.83 19.14 -8.46
C VAL A 251 17.23 17.83 -9.15
N ALA A 252 16.29 16.94 -9.44
CA ALA A 252 16.58 15.71 -10.19
C ALA A 252 17.07 15.99 -11.61
N ASP A 253 16.43 16.94 -12.30
CA ASP A 253 16.86 17.43 -13.62
C ASP A 253 18.28 18.03 -13.56
N ALA A 254 18.51 18.98 -12.65
CA ALA A 254 19.80 19.66 -12.51
C ALA A 254 20.97 18.71 -12.19
N HIS A 255 20.70 17.57 -11.56
CA HIS A 255 21.70 16.55 -11.23
C HIS A 255 21.70 15.35 -12.18
N SER A 256 20.92 15.40 -13.27
CA SER A 256 20.87 14.34 -14.31
C SER A 256 20.58 12.95 -13.75
N VAL A 257 19.56 12.85 -12.90
CA VAL A 257 19.03 11.57 -12.42
C VAL A 257 18.61 10.71 -13.62
N ASP A 258 18.88 9.40 -13.61
CA ASP A 258 18.51 8.50 -14.71
C ASP A 258 16.98 8.32 -14.78
N LYS A 259 16.35 8.02 -13.63
CA LYS A 259 14.89 7.82 -13.54
C LYS A 259 14.27 8.50 -12.33
N PHE A 260 13.15 9.18 -12.55
CA PHE A 260 12.31 9.77 -11.51
C PHE A 260 10.89 9.22 -11.59
N VAL A 261 10.46 8.52 -10.54
CA VAL A 261 9.17 7.84 -10.47
C VAL A 261 8.29 8.52 -9.42
N MET A 262 7.24 9.22 -9.85
CA MET A 262 6.27 9.80 -8.93
C MET A 262 5.12 8.84 -8.63
N ILE A 263 4.87 8.60 -7.34
CA ILE A 263 3.65 7.93 -6.91
C ILE A 263 2.48 8.92 -6.95
N SER A 264 1.43 8.57 -7.66
CA SER A 264 0.18 9.33 -7.76
C SER A 264 -1.02 8.50 -7.30
N THR A 265 -2.23 8.97 -7.57
CA THR A 265 -3.49 8.42 -7.07
C THR A 265 -4.60 8.61 -8.09
N ASP A 266 -5.54 7.68 -8.13
CA ASP A 266 -6.86 7.81 -8.80
C ASP A 266 -7.54 9.17 -8.55
N LYS A 267 -7.39 9.76 -7.37
CA LYS A 267 -7.97 11.07 -7.00
C LYS A 267 -7.40 12.24 -7.80
N ALA A 268 -6.31 12.05 -8.55
CA ALA A 268 -5.80 13.05 -9.50
C ALA A 268 -6.57 13.05 -10.82
N VAL A 269 -7.37 12.01 -11.10
CA VAL A 269 -8.21 11.89 -12.30
C VAL A 269 -9.51 12.67 -12.07
N LYS A 270 -9.76 13.71 -12.90
CA LYS A 270 -10.90 14.64 -12.76
C LYS A 270 -11.11 15.06 -11.30
N PRO A 271 -10.11 15.71 -10.68
CA PRO A 271 -10.12 15.88 -9.24
C PRO A 271 -11.25 16.84 -8.83
N THR A 272 -11.98 16.46 -7.81
CA THR A 272 -13.05 17.25 -7.16
C THR A 272 -12.63 17.78 -5.80
N THR A 273 -11.37 17.55 -5.42
CA THR A 273 -10.80 17.89 -4.11
C THR A 273 -9.46 18.60 -4.28
N VAL A 274 -9.10 19.46 -3.33
CA VAL A 274 -7.83 20.17 -3.27
C VAL A 274 -6.65 19.21 -3.27
N MET A 275 -6.75 18.10 -2.53
CA MET A 275 -5.71 17.07 -2.48
C MET A 275 -5.48 16.45 -3.86
N GLY A 276 -6.56 16.04 -4.52
CA GLY A 276 -6.52 15.49 -5.88
C GLY A 276 -5.99 16.50 -6.90
N ALA A 277 -6.45 17.75 -6.82
CA ALA A 277 -6.03 18.81 -7.72
C ALA A 277 -4.54 19.14 -7.55
N ALA A 278 -4.04 19.23 -6.32
CA ALA A 278 -2.61 19.43 -6.07
C ALA A 278 -1.76 18.24 -6.58
N LYS A 279 -2.25 17.00 -6.46
CA LYS A 279 -1.59 15.83 -7.05
C LYS A 279 -1.64 15.84 -8.58
N ARG A 280 -2.73 16.30 -9.19
CA ARG A 280 -2.80 16.49 -10.64
C ARG A 280 -1.79 17.53 -11.13
N ILE A 281 -1.64 18.65 -10.44
CA ILE A 281 -0.56 19.62 -10.74
C ILE A 281 0.82 18.95 -10.60
N ALA A 282 1.04 18.12 -9.59
CA ALA A 282 2.28 17.37 -9.44
C ALA A 282 2.56 16.43 -10.63
N GLU A 283 1.53 15.79 -11.20
CA GLU A 283 1.68 14.97 -12.42
C GLU A 283 2.10 15.83 -13.61
N LYS A 284 1.43 16.97 -13.82
CA LYS A 284 1.77 17.91 -14.88
C LYS A 284 3.22 18.40 -14.77
N ILE A 285 3.67 18.73 -13.56
CA ILE A 285 5.05 19.14 -13.30
C ILE A 285 6.01 18.05 -13.80
N VAL A 286 5.84 16.81 -13.35
CA VAL A 286 6.69 15.66 -13.73
C VAL A 286 6.70 15.46 -15.25
N GLN A 287 5.54 15.53 -15.89
CA GLN A 287 5.42 15.39 -17.34
C GLN A 287 6.06 16.54 -18.13
N LEU A 288 5.90 17.79 -17.67
CA LEU A 288 6.49 18.96 -18.31
C LEU A 288 8.02 18.94 -18.18
N PHE A 289 8.56 18.53 -17.03
CA PHE A 289 10.00 18.33 -16.87
C PHE A 289 10.54 17.25 -17.81
N ASN A 290 9.78 16.16 -18.05
CA ASN A 290 10.18 15.12 -19.01
C ASN A 290 10.39 15.64 -20.43
N GLN A 291 9.64 16.67 -20.85
CA GLN A 291 9.72 17.20 -22.22
C GLN A 291 11.07 17.90 -22.51
N THR A 292 11.76 18.37 -21.48
CA THR A 292 13.00 19.17 -21.62
C THR A 292 14.21 18.55 -20.94
N SER A 293 14.00 17.66 -19.97
CA SER A 293 15.07 17.01 -19.20
C SER A 293 15.69 15.83 -19.93
N GLN A 294 16.89 15.44 -19.50
CA GLN A 294 17.47 14.12 -19.84
C GLN A 294 17.06 13.03 -18.83
N THR A 295 16.50 13.43 -17.68
CA THR A 295 15.94 12.50 -16.69
C THR A 295 14.66 11.89 -17.22
N ASN A 296 14.51 10.56 -17.12
CA ASN A 296 13.26 9.90 -17.48
C ASN A 296 12.26 10.04 -16.33
N PHE A 297 11.28 10.90 -16.50
CA PHE A 297 10.25 11.17 -15.52
C PHE A 297 9.00 10.35 -15.84
N CYS A 298 8.46 9.63 -14.86
CA CYS A 298 7.19 8.94 -15.01
C CYS A 298 6.30 9.07 -13.77
N VAL A 299 5.02 8.81 -13.99
CA VAL A 299 3.98 8.82 -12.96
C VAL A 299 3.40 7.42 -12.84
N VAL A 300 3.09 6.98 -11.62
CA VAL A 300 2.35 5.72 -11.40
C VAL A 300 1.09 6.02 -10.58
N ARG A 301 -0.08 5.87 -11.20
CA ARG A 301 -1.41 6.01 -10.60
C ARG A 301 -1.94 4.67 -10.12
N PHE A 302 -2.51 4.65 -8.92
CA PHE A 302 -3.29 3.54 -8.41
C PHE A 302 -4.33 4.01 -7.40
N GLY A 303 -5.26 3.12 -7.04
CA GLY A 303 -6.34 3.41 -6.11
C GLY A 303 -5.94 3.29 -4.64
N ASN A 304 -6.88 2.86 -3.81
CA ASN A 304 -6.62 2.73 -2.38
C ASN A 304 -5.71 1.54 -2.09
N VAL A 305 -4.96 1.65 -1.00
CA VAL A 305 -4.09 0.57 -0.53
C VAL A 305 -4.49 0.16 0.88
N LEU A 306 -4.75 -1.14 1.04
CA LEU A 306 -5.21 -1.73 2.30
C LEU A 306 -4.23 -1.52 3.44
N GLY A 307 -4.75 -1.26 4.63
CA GLY A 307 -3.94 -1.12 5.84
C GLY A 307 -2.95 0.04 5.81
N SER A 308 -3.02 0.93 4.81
CA SER A 308 -2.15 2.10 4.77
C SER A 308 -2.45 3.05 5.94
N ARG A 309 -1.43 3.75 6.44
CA ARG A 309 -1.59 4.66 7.59
C ARG A 309 -2.71 5.66 7.34
N GLY A 310 -3.57 5.85 8.34
CA GLY A 310 -4.71 6.77 8.27
C GLY A 310 -5.77 6.40 7.22
N SER A 311 -5.79 5.17 6.71
CA SER A 311 -6.86 4.71 5.82
C SER A 311 -8.11 4.28 6.61
N VAL A 312 -9.20 4.04 5.87
CA VAL A 312 -10.51 3.72 6.43
C VAL A 312 -10.55 2.34 7.09
N VAL A 313 -9.79 1.37 6.58
CA VAL A 313 -9.79 -0.01 7.08
C VAL A 313 -9.28 -0.09 8.54
N PRO A 314 -8.14 0.51 8.91
CA PRO A 314 -7.73 0.63 10.32
C PRO A 314 -8.73 1.38 11.21
N LEU A 315 -9.44 2.38 10.68
CA LEU A 315 -10.48 3.11 11.43
C LEU A 315 -11.64 2.17 11.76
N PHE A 316 -12.18 1.47 10.75
CA PHE A 316 -13.26 0.51 10.95
C PHE A 316 -12.87 -0.61 11.90
N HIS A 317 -11.66 -1.16 11.75
CA HIS A 317 -11.13 -2.15 12.68
C HIS A 317 -11.09 -1.61 14.12
N GLY A 318 -10.61 -0.38 14.32
CA GLY A 318 -10.62 0.29 15.63
C GLY A 318 -12.04 0.44 16.20
N GLN A 319 -12.98 0.93 15.39
CA GLN A 319 -14.39 1.09 15.78
C GLN A 319 -15.01 -0.25 16.20
N ILE A 320 -14.82 -1.29 15.39
CA ILE A 320 -15.31 -2.64 15.66
C ILE A 320 -14.71 -3.18 16.97
N CYS A 321 -13.39 -3.06 17.15
CA CYS A 321 -12.70 -3.54 18.36
C CYS A 321 -13.18 -2.81 19.63
N ASN A 322 -13.47 -1.51 19.54
CA ASN A 322 -13.88 -0.67 20.65
C ASN A 322 -15.40 -0.72 20.94
N ASN A 323 -16.20 -1.48 20.18
CA ASN A 323 -17.66 -1.43 20.21
C ASN A 323 -18.25 -0.06 19.86
N GLU A 324 -17.56 0.71 19.03
CA GLU A 324 -18.07 1.97 18.49
C GLU A 324 -18.86 1.70 17.19
N PRO A 325 -19.86 2.52 16.86
CA PRO A 325 -20.51 2.45 15.55
C PRO A 325 -19.50 2.64 14.41
N VAL A 326 -19.56 1.77 13.40
CA VAL A 326 -18.75 1.91 12.20
C VAL A 326 -19.33 3.02 11.34
N THR A 327 -18.53 4.03 11.01
CA THR A 327 -19.02 5.22 10.30
C THR A 327 -18.78 5.13 8.79
N LEU A 328 -19.83 4.88 8.02
CA LEU A 328 -19.78 4.77 6.56
C LEU A 328 -20.37 6.03 5.90
N THR A 329 -19.68 6.59 4.92
CA THR A 329 -20.14 7.83 4.24
C THR A 329 -21.36 7.61 3.35
N HIS A 330 -21.42 6.50 2.60
CA HIS A 330 -22.54 6.17 1.73
C HIS A 330 -22.67 4.65 1.54
N PRO A 331 -23.90 4.08 1.47
CA PRO A 331 -24.09 2.64 1.26
C PRO A 331 -23.49 2.11 -0.04
N ASP A 332 -23.58 2.89 -1.12
CA ASP A 332 -23.03 2.52 -2.43
C ASP A 332 -21.59 2.99 -2.66
N MET A 333 -20.87 3.36 -1.59
CA MET A 333 -19.47 3.80 -1.71
C MET A 333 -18.60 2.63 -2.19
N GLU A 334 -17.87 2.84 -3.28
CA GLU A 334 -17.01 1.81 -3.90
C GLU A 334 -15.59 2.32 -4.08
N ARG A 335 -14.60 1.47 -3.81
CA ARG A 335 -13.19 1.80 -4.02
C ARG A 335 -12.43 0.64 -4.61
N TYR A 336 -11.47 0.97 -5.45
CA TYR A 336 -10.42 0.07 -5.89
C TYR A 336 -9.42 -0.15 -4.77
N PHE A 337 -9.02 -1.40 -4.54
CA PHE A 337 -8.04 -1.71 -3.52
C PHE A 337 -6.94 -2.64 -4.02
N MET A 338 -5.77 -2.48 -3.42
CA MET A 338 -4.59 -3.32 -3.63
C MET A 338 -3.82 -3.46 -2.30
N THR A 339 -2.96 -4.47 -2.18
CA THR A 339 -2.07 -4.59 -1.01
C THR A 339 -0.88 -3.63 -1.12
N ILE A 340 -0.28 -3.25 0.02
CA ILE A 340 0.92 -2.40 0.03
C ILE A 340 2.09 -3.06 -0.74
N PRO A 341 2.36 -4.37 -0.54
CA PRO A 341 3.38 -5.08 -1.32
C PRO A 341 3.09 -5.09 -2.81
N GLU A 342 1.87 -5.44 -3.24
CA GLU A 342 1.52 -5.49 -4.67
C GLU A 342 1.72 -4.12 -5.34
N ALA A 343 1.18 -3.05 -4.75
CA ALA A 343 1.33 -1.69 -5.28
C ALA A 343 2.80 -1.29 -5.42
N SER A 344 3.63 -1.60 -4.42
CA SER A 344 5.05 -1.25 -4.43
C SER A 344 5.84 -2.06 -5.44
N LYS A 345 5.53 -3.36 -5.61
CA LYS A 345 6.12 -4.21 -6.66
C LYS A 345 5.78 -3.68 -8.05
N LEU A 346 4.51 -3.34 -8.29
CA LEU A 346 4.06 -2.78 -9.58
C LEU A 346 4.66 -1.40 -9.87
N VAL A 347 4.85 -0.53 -8.86
CA VAL A 347 5.58 0.75 -9.01
C VAL A 347 7.03 0.50 -9.46
N ILE A 348 7.71 -0.47 -8.86
CA ILE A 348 9.08 -0.83 -9.25
C ILE A 348 9.08 -1.43 -10.67
N GLN A 349 8.11 -2.27 -11.01
CA GLN A 349 7.94 -2.80 -12.37
C GLN A 349 7.76 -1.67 -13.40
N ALA A 350 6.88 -0.70 -13.13
CA ALA A 350 6.66 0.47 -13.98
C ALA A 350 7.95 1.28 -14.19
N SER A 351 8.78 1.43 -13.15
CA SER A 351 10.08 2.10 -13.27
C SER A 351 11.09 1.37 -14.18
N MET A 352 10.94 0.05 -14.35
CA MET A 352 11.75 -0.71 -15.29
C MET A 352 11.27 -0.53 -16.73
N LEU A 353 9.98 -0.27 -16.93
CA LEU A 353 9.34 -0.09 -18.24
C LEU A 353 9.46 1.35 -18.78
N THR A 354 9.64 2.35 -17.92
CA THR A 354 9.69 3.77 -18.34
C THR A 354 10.86 4.07 -19.28
N SER A 355 10.52 4.78 -20.35
CA SER A 355 11.41 5.49 -21.28
C SER A 355 11.22 7.01 -21.19
N GLY A 356 10.44 7.48 -20.22
CA GLY A 356 10.16 8.89 -19.95
C GLY A 356 8.78 9.34 -20.47
N GLY A 357 8.06 10.09 -19.65
CA GLY A 357 6.80 10.79 -19.98
C GLY A 357 5.54 9.98 -19.69
N GLU A 358 5.67 8.68 -19.40
CA GLU A 358 4.52 7.81 -19.21
C GLU A 358 3.77 8.11 -17.90
N ILE A 359 2.44 8.02 -17.98
CA ILE A 359 1.59 7.81 -16.81
C ILE A 359 1.20 6.34 -16.80
N PHE A 360 1.81 5.56 -15.92
CA PHE A 360 1.38 4.19 -15.68
C PHE A 360 0.14 4.18 -14.80
N VAL A 361 -0.86 3.39 -15.19
CA VAL A 361 -2.05 3.14 -14.39
C VAL A 361 -2.06 1.66 -14.03
N LEU A 362 -2.08 1.37 -12.74
CA LEU A 362 -2.10 -0.02 -12.27
C LEU A 362 -3.51 -0.60 -12.43
N ASP A 363 -3.57 -1.83 -12.89
CA ASP A 363 -4.79 -2.63 -12.83
C ASP A 363 -5.16 -2.83 -11.36
N MET A 364 -6.32 -2.34 -10.95
CA MET A 364 -6.81 -2.50 -9.58
C MET A 364 -7.85 -3.61 -9.42
N GLY A 365 -8.24 -4.28 -10.50
CA GLY A 365 -9.34 -5.23 -10.54
C GLY A 365 -10.68 -4.52 -10.41
N ASP A 366 -11.69 -5.27 -9.99
CA ASP A 366 -13.03 -4.72 -9.81
C ASP A 366 -13.12 -3.84 -8.56
N PRO A 367 -13.91 -2.74 -8.61
CA PRO A 367 -14.15 -1.93 -7.44
C PRO A 367 -14.96 -2.71 -6.40
N ILE A 368 -14.66 -2.49 -5.11
CA ILE A 368 -15.30 -3.19 -4.00
C ILE A 368 -16.15 -2.20 -3.20
N LYS A 369 -17.37 -2.59 -2.83
CA LYS A 369 -18.20 -1.80 -1.92
C LYS A 369 -17.55 -1.72 -0.55
N ILE A 370 -17.47 -0.51 0.00
CA ILE A 370 -16.92 -0.28 1.34
C ILE A 370 -17.76 -0.99 2.40
N LEU A 371 -19.07 -1.13 2.16
CA LEU A 371 -19.94 -1.91 3.03
C LEU A 371 -19.52 -3.38 3.12
N ASP A 372 -19.13 -4.00 1.99
CA ASP A 372 -18.64 -5.38 1.97
C ASP A 372 -17.29 -5.51 2.70
N VAL A 373 -16.42 -4.50 2.56
CA VAL A 373 -15.17 -4.41 3.35
C VAL A 373 -15.46 -4.36 4.85
N ILE A 374 -16.45 -3.60 5.29
CA ILE A 374 -16.87 -3.55 6.70
C ILE A 374 -17.36 -4.92 7.17
N TYR A 375 -18.24 -5.57 6.38
CA TYR A 375 -18.75 -6.89 6.75
C TYR A 375 -17.64 -7.94 6.84
N LYS A 376 -16.73 -7.97 5.87
CA LYS A 376 -15.54 -8.83 5.93
C LYS A 376 -14.73 -8.52 7.20
N LEU A 377 -14.47 -7.27 7.51
CA LEU A 377 -13.76 -6.91 8.75
C LEU A 377 -14.46 -7.40 10.02
N ILE A 378 -15.79 -7.27 10.11
CA ILE A 378 -16.55 -7.77 11.26
C ILE A 378 -16.37 -9.28 11.41
N ASP A 379 -16.52 -10.02 10.30
CA ASP A 379 -16.34 -11.47 10.27
C ASP A 379 -14.92 -11.88 10.70
N LEU A 380 -13.90 -11.17 10.21
CA LEU A 380 -12.49 -11.40 10.57
C LEU A 380 -12.20 -11.15 12.05
N THR A 381 -12.98 -10.30 12.73
CA THR A 381 -12.87 -10.10 14.19
C THR A 381 -13.59 -11.17 15.01
N GLY A 382 -14.30 -12.11 14.38
CA GLY A 382 -15.11 -13.12 15.06
C GLY A 382 -16.37 -12.56 15.73
N ARG A 383 -16.78 -11.34 15.37
CA ARG A 383 -17.98 -10.69 15.91
C ARG A 383 -19.20 -10.99 15.05
N ARG A 384 -20.38 -10.98 15.67
CA ARG A 384 -21.65 -11.10 14.96
C ARG A 384 -22.02 -9.78 14.28
N ARG A 385 -22.35 -9.80 12.99
CA ARG A 385 -22.69 -8.59 12.22
C ARG A 385 -23.82 -7.79 12.86
N GLU A 386 -24.81 -8.45 13.47
CA GLU A 386 -25.96 -7.81 14.15
C GLU A 386 -25.56 -7.06 15.42
N THR A 387 -24.37 -7.33 15.97
CA THR A 387 -23.86 -6.66 17.18
C THR A 387 -23.05 -5.41 16.88
N VAL A 388 -22.75 -5.15 15.60
CA VAL A 388 -21.97 -3.99 15.16
C VAL A 388 -22.91 -3.02 14.45
N SER A 389 -23.09 -1.84 15.03
CA SER A 389 -23.86 -0.76 14.40
C SER A 389 -23.07 -0.14 13.26
N ILE A 390 -23.73 0.12 12.12
CA ILE A 390 -23.17 0.88 11.00
C ILE A 390 -23.99 2.17 10.87
N GLU A 391 -23.32 3.32 11.02
CA GLU A 391 -23.92 4.64 10.91
C GLU A 391 -23.54 5.30 9.59
N PHE A 392 -24.56 5.73 8.83
CA PHE A 392 -24.36 6.48 7.60
C PHE A 392 -24.19 7.96 7.89
N ILE A 393 -22.97 8.47 7.70
CA ILE A 393 -22.59 9.85 8.06
C ILE A 393 -22.70 10.86 6.91
N GLY A 394 -23.08 10.39 5.71
CA GLY A 394 -23.20 11.21 4.51
C GLY A 394 -21.87 11.41 3.77
N ILE A 395 -21.99 11.75 2.48
CA ILE A 395 -20.85 12.01 1.60
C ILE A 395 -20.20 13.34 2.00
N ARG A 396 -18.88 13.35 2.15
CA ARG A 396 -18.12 14.55 2.47
C ARG A 396 -17.94 15.43 1.23
N LYS A 397 -17.73 16.74 1.42
CA LYS A 397 -17.52 17.69 0.31
C LYS A 397 -16.38 17.20 -0.61
N GLY A 398 -16.68 17.08 -1.90
CA GLY A 398 -15.72 16.67 -2.94
C GLY A 398 -15.43 15.18 -3.01
N GLU A 399 -15.95 14.35 -2.10
CA GLU A 399 -15.76 12.90 -2.12
C GLU A 399 -16.63 12.26 -3.23
N LYS A 400 -16.03 11.38 -4.04
CA LYS A 400 -16.75 10.64 -5.08
C LYS A 400 -17.33 9.34 -4.53
N VAL A 401 -18.48 8.91 -5.03
CA VAL A 401 -19.06 7.59 -4.70
C VAL A 401 -18.23 6.48 -5.33
N GLN A 402 -17.83 6.67 -6.60
CA GLN A 402 -16.94 5.82 -7.36
C GLN A 402 -15.76 6.65 -7.85
N GLU A 403 -14.55 6.11 -7.72
CA GLU A 403 -13.34 6.72 -8.28
C GLU A 403 -13.16 6.29 -9.75
N GLU A 404 -12.42 7.08 -10.52
CA GLU A 404 -12.05 6.76 -11.90
C GLU A 404 -10.54 6.48 -11.97
N LEU A 405 -10.14 5.45 -12.70
CA LEU A 405 -8.71 5.13 -12.91
C LEU A 405 -8.12 5.82 -14.15
N PHE A 406 -8.96 6.14 -15.14
CA PHE A 406 -8.59 6.73 -16.42
C PHE A 406 -9.46 7.94 -16.73
N GLU A 407 -8.91 8.89 -17.49
CA GLU A 407 -9.66 10.01 -18.07
C GLU A 407 -10.52 9.60 -19.27
N ASN A 408 -11.39 10.50 -19.72
CA ASN A 408 -12.29 10.21 -20.84
C ASN A 408 -11.57 9.97 -22.17
N HIS A 409 -10.44 10.65 -22.39
CA HIS A 409 -9.63 10.47 -23.60
C HIS A 409 -8.65 9.28 -23.45
N GLU A 410 -8.30 8.91 -22.22
CA GLU A 410 -7.46 7.73 -21.90
C GLU A 410 -8.25 6.39 -22.04
N LYS A 411 -9.49 6.40 -22.55
CA LYS A 411 -10.44 5.25 -22.55
C LYS A 411 -10.02 4.00 -23.36
N ASN A 412 -8.91 4.05 -24.10
CA ASN A 412 -8.30 2.87 -24.72
C ASN A 412 -6.90 2.61 -24.15
N PRO A 413 -6.77 2.34 -22.83
CA PRO A 413 -5.46 2.20 -22.21
C PRO A 413 -4.77 0.94 -22.74
N VAL A 414 -3.56 1.10 -23.27
CA VAL A 414 -2.78 -0.03 -23.77
C VAL A 414 -2.16 -0.73 -22.58
N GLN A 415 -2.53 -1.99 -22.37
CA GLN A 415 -1.83 -2.85 -21.43
C GLN A 415 -0.47 -3.21 -22.02
N ILE A 416 0.59 -2.68 -21.42
CA ILE A 416 1.97 -2.92 -21.90
C ILE A 416 2.65 -4.06 -21.13
N PHE A 417 2.10 -4.42 -19.97
CA PHE A 417 2.61 -5.45 -19.08
C PHE A 417 1.48 -5.98 -18.19
N ASP A 418 1.66 -7.14 -17.58
CA ASP A 418 0.66 -7.69 -16.64
C ASP A 418 0.35 -6.65 -15.54
N LYS A 419 -0.94 -6.37 -15.36
CA LYS A 419 -1.47 -5.37 -14.42
C LYS A 419 -0.96 -3.93 -14.58
N ILE A 420 -0.36 -3.56 -15.72
CA ILE A 420 0.14 -2.19 -15.97
C ILE A 420 -0.34 -1.68 -17.33
N PHE A 421 -1.06 -0.57 -17.28
CA PHE A 421 -1.50 0.20 -18.44
C PHE A 421 -0.68 1.48 -18.58
N VAL A 422 -0.62 2.02 -19.79
CA VAL A 422 -0.12 3.38 -20.04
C VAL A 422 -1.30 4.28 -20.39
N GLY A 423 -1.47 5.34 -19.59
CA GLY A 423 -2.32 6.47 -19.91
C GLY A 423 -1.59 7.51 -20.74
N GLU A 424 -2.34 8.37 -21.41
CA GLU A 424 -1.81 9.49 -22.19
C GLU A 424 -1.73 10.73 -21.32
N GLY A 425 -0.60 11.44 -21.32
CA GLY A 425 -0.60 12.83 -20.87
C GLY A 425 0.38 13.65 -21.67
N ASN A 426 -0.13 14.73 -22.25
CA ASN A 426 0.61 15.68 -23.05
C ASN A 426 0.26 17.10 -22.57
N PRO A 427 0.69 17.49 -21.36
CA PRO A 427 0.47 18.85 -20.91
C PRO A 427 1.16 19.82 -21.88
N HIS A 428 0.49 20.92 -22.20
CA HIS A 428 1.02 21.91 -23.10
C HIS A 428 2.15 22.68 -22.39
N PRO A 429 3.32 22.94 -23.02
CA PRO A 429 4.46 23.61 -22.37
C PRO A 429 4.11 24.94 -21.68
N ALA A 430 3.14 25.68 -22.22
CA ALA A 430 2.67 26.95 -21.64
C ALA A 430 2.02 26.79 -20.24
N GLU A 431 1.54 25.60 -19.89
CA GLU A 431 0.97 25.32 -18.57
C GLU A 431 2.01 25.42 -17.46
N LEU A 432 3.29 25.17 -17.77
CA LEU A 432 4.38 25.31 -16.82
C LEU A 432 4.46 26.72 -16.23
N VAL A 433 4.19 27.74 -17.06
CA VAL A 433 4.16 29.15 -16.63
C VAL A 433 3.01 29.39 -15.66
N GLY A 434 1.83 28.86 -15.95
CA GLY A 434 0.66 28.97 -15.06
C GLY A 434 0.88 28.29 -13.71
N ILE A 435 1.51 27.11 -13.72
CA ILE A 435 1.90 26.39 -12.51
C ILE A 435 2.91 27.20 -11.70
N GLN A 436 4.00 27.67 -12.32
CA GLN A 436 5.00 28.49 -11.64
C GLN A 436 4.38 29.76 -11.03
N MET A 437 3.51 30.46 -11.76
CA MET A 437 2.82 31.64 -11.25
C MET A 437 1.95 31.34 -10.03
N LEU A 438 1.26 30.19 -9.98
CA LEU A 438 0.54 29.78 -8.77
C LEU A 438 1.51 29.51 -7.62
N LEU A 439 2.58 28.76 -7.89
CA LEU A 439 3.60 28.38 -6.91
C LEU A 439 4.33 29.58 -6.30
N ASP A 440 4.50 30.67 -7.05
CA ASP A 440 5.14 31.89 -6.56
C ASP A 440 4.27 32.69 -5.58
N ILE A 441 2.95 32.56 -5.67
CA ILE A 441 2.03 33.48 -4.96
C ILE A 441 1.08 32.78 -3.98
N TYR A 442 0.94 31.45 -4.02
CA TYR A 442 -0.13 30.76 -3.28
C TYR A 442 -0.12 31.06 -1.79
N MET A 443 1.05 31.26 -1.18
CA MET A 443 1.20 31.62 0.24
C MET A 443 0.52 32.94 0.60
N GLY A 444 0.47 33.89 -0.33
CA GLY A 444 -0.14 35.22 -0.13
C GLY A 444 -1.64 35.27 -0.46
N LEU A 445 -2.21 34.20 -1.02
CA LEU A 445 -3.61 34.14 -1.43
C LEU A 445 -4.52 33.67 -0.27
N THR A 446 -5.76 34.13 -0.28
CA THR A 446 -6.81 33.55 0.57
C THR A 446 -7.07 32.09 0.18
N ASP A 447 -7.65 31.30 1.09
CA ASP A 447 -7.94 29.88 0.83
C ASP A 447 -8.87 29.67 -0.37
N GLU A 448 -9.90 30.52 -0.52
CA GLU A 448 -10.82 30.49 -1.67
C GLU A 448 -10.13 30.84 -2.98
N GLU A 449 -9.25 31.86 -2.99
CA GLU A 449 -8.48 32.23 -4.19
C GLU A 449 -7.48 31.13 -4.59
N ARG A 450 -6.83 30.48 -3.62
CA ARG A 450 -5.94 29.34 -3.87
C ARG A 450 -6.68 28.19 -4.51
N LYS A 451 -7.80 27.79 -3.91
CA LYS A 451 -8.66 26.72 -4.44
C LYS A 451 -9.10 27.05 -5.85
N LYS A 452 -9.63 28.26 -6.07
CA LYS A 452 -10.06 28.71 -7.39
C LYS A 452 -8.95 28.61 -8.43
N ARG A 453 -7.78 29.18 -8.18
CA ARG A 453 -6.65 29.14 -9.15
C ARG A 453 -6.12 27.73 -9.36
N LEU A 454 -6.05 26.92 -8.31
CA LEU A 454 -5.64 25.52 -8.41
C LEU A 454 -6.59 24.75 -9.34
N PHE A 455 -7.90 24.89 -9.16
CA PHE A 455 -8.88 24.25 -10.03
C PHE A 455 -8.89 24.84 -11.43
N GLU A 456 -8.69 26.14 -11.62
CA GLU A 456 -8.55 26.75 -12.96
C GLU A 456 -7.40 26.13 -13.76
N LEU A 457 -6.24 25.87 -13.12
CA LEU A 457 -5.09 25.22 -13.77
C LEU A 457 -5.32 23.75 -14.11
N VAL A 458 -6.09 23.05 -13.27
CA VAL A 458 -6.51 21.68 -13.58
C VAL A 458 -7.57 21.69 -14.69
N GLU A 459 -8.48 22.66 -14.67
CA GLU A 459 -9.61 22.73 -15.59
C GLU A 459 -9.23 23.14 -17.02
N LEU A 460 -8.05 23.74 -17.20
CA LEU A 460 -7.48 23.99 -18.54
C LEU A 460 -7.43 22.71 -19.38
N ASP A 461 -7.30 21.53 -18.76
CA ASP A 461 -7.36 20.22 -19.42
C ASP A 461 -8.65 20.04 -20.24
N TRP A 462 -9.80 20.51 -19.72
CA TRP A 462 -11.12 20.26 -20.31
C TRP A 462 -11.58 21.37 -21.27
N ARG A 463 -10.84 22.49 -21.34
CA ARG A 463 -11.15 23.60 -22.27
C ARG A 463 -10.57 23.36 -23.65
N TYR A 464 -9.43 22.67 -23.76
CA TYR A 464 -8.87 22.25 -25.04
C TYR A 464 -9.59 21.02 -25.64
N GLU A 465 -10.41 20.31 -24.86
CA GLU A 465 -11.28 19.23 -25.36
C GLU A 465 -12.52 19.73 -26.14
N LYS A 466 -12.76 21.05 -26.19
CA LYS A 466 -13.91 21.67 -26.90
C LYS A 466 -13.55 22.45 -28.16
N ILE A 467 -12.30 22.40 -28.61
CA ILE A 467 -11.83 22.96 -29.89
C ILE A 467 -11.32 21.77 -30.72
#